data_AF-A0A211ZC17-F1
#
_entry.id   AF-A0A211ZC17-F1
#
_cell.length_a   1.000
_cell.length_b   1.000
_cell.length_c   1.000
_cell.angle_alpha   90.00
_cell.angle_beta   90.00
_cell.angle_gamma   90.00
#
_symmetry.space_group_name_H-M   'P 1'
#
loop_
_entity.id
_entity.type
_entity.pdbx_description
1 polymer ?
#
loop_
_entity_poly.entity_id
_entity_poly.type
_entity_poly.pdbx_seq_one_letter_code
_entity_poly.pdbx_strand_id
1 'polypeptide(L)'
;MTPVNLAAPDGVTWTLPAAWYRDPERYEQERQRIFARHWMLFTWGARLRNPGDYVTGTVSGYPVFAIRGEDGQVRAFHNVCRHRGAQLLTKPEGQCPRLVVCPYHSWSYTLDGRLKRSPDFGSAPAFDPEEWGLFRISAEEWRGLVFLRIAPEGQGLRDWLGPIDALAADYPLEQQHWFAEKNRDCEVDWKTYGENYLECYHCRTMHPGLCASLDMERYRIDVHGDAGMFHLHAPKRDGGLTRGVYFYRFPFLMLNLYDWGSSIATLEPLGAGRLRHINWYFFTDVSPEKAAENRQSIEWSAQIVSEDLDIITGVQRNLNAGIYQRGPLSPKHEHAVHAFQDMVRRGMADPAPSHRAAAE
;
A
#
# COMPACT_ATOMS: atom_id res chain seq x y z
N MET A 1 14.45 -8.63 -22.92
CA MET A 1 15.10 -9.67 -22.10
C MET A 1 14.16 -10.86 -22.05
N THR A 2 14.69 -12.09 -22.13
CA THR A 2 13.93 -13.33 -22.29
C THR A 2 13.03 -13.57 -21.06
N PRO A 3 11.75 -13.92 -21.22
CA PRO A 3 10.90 -14.27 -20.08
C PRO A 3 11.52 -15.48 -19.37
N VAL A 4 11.72 -15.37 -18.06
CA VAL A 4 12.15 -16.51 -17.24
C VAL A 4 11.00 -17.50 -17.22
N ASN A 5 11.10 -18.55 -18.03
CA ASN A 5 10.14 -19.64 -18.04
C ASN A 5 10.41 -20.50 -16.79
N LEU A 6 9.65 -20.25 -15.71
CA LEU A 6 9.69 -20.99 -14.45
C LEU A 6 8.67 -22.13 -14.40
N ALA A 7 8.35 -22.74 -15.56
CA ALA A 7 7.65 -24.01 -15.54
C ALA A 7 8.51 -25.01 -14.74
N ALA A 8 7.95 -25.55 -13.66
CA ALA A 8 8.55 -26.66 -12.95
C ALA A 8 8.79 -27.83 -13.94
N PRO A 9 9.72 -28.76 -13.64
CA PRO A 9 10.07 -29.85 -14.56
C PRO A 9 8.88 -30.69 -15.04
N ASP A 10 7.76 -30.67 -14.31
CA ASP A 10 6.50 -31.36 -14.57
C ASP A 10 5.39 -30.47 -15.17
N GLY A 11 5.65 -29.17 -15.39
CA GLY A 11 4.69 -28.20 -15.90
C GLY A 11 3.67 -27.69 -14.87
N VAL A 12 3.80 -28.06 -13.59
CA VAL A 12 2.88 -27.64 -12.52
C VAL A 12 3.51 -26.53 -11.68
N THR A 13 2.82 -25.39 -11.58
CA THR A 13 3.21 -24.31 -10.67
C THR A 13 2.59 -24.54 -9.29
N TRP A 14 3.31 -24.14 -8.24
CA TRP A 14 2.93 -24.40 -6.85
C TRP A 14 2.78 -23.09 -6.08
N THR A 15 1.89 -23.09 -5.08
CA THR A 15 1.81 -22.04 -4.08
C THR A 15 3.13 -21.86 -3.33
N LEU A 16 3.31 -20.73 -2.64
CA LEU A 16 4.43 -20.58 -1.72
C LEU A 16 4.35 -21.64 -0.61
N PRO A 17 5.48 -22.01 0.02
CA PRO A 17 5.45 -22.88 1.19
C PRO A 17 4.56 -22.29 2.28
N ALA A 18 3.68 -23.10 2.86
CA ALA A 18 2.70 -22.68 3.88
C ALA A 18 3.34 -21.94 5.07
N ALA A 19 4.57 -22.28 5.42
CA ALA A 19 5.33 -21.61 6.47
C ALA A 19 5.52 -20.11 6.21
N TRP A 20 5.62 -19.67 4.96
CA TRP A 20 5.86 -18.26 4.62
C TRP A 20 4.69 -17.33 4.98
N TYR A 21 3.49 -17.87 5.19
CA TYR A 21 2.30 -17.11 5.54
C TYR A 21 2.09 -16.93 7.05
N ARG A 22 2.95 -17.54 7.88
CA ARG A 22 2.77 -17.55 9.34
C ARG A 22 4.04 -17.38 10.16
N ASP A 23 5.20 -17.40 9.51
CA ASP A 23 6.52 -17.29 10.15
C ASP A 23 6.84 -15.82 10.51
N PRO A 24 6.98 -15.47 11.80
CA PRO A 24 7.33 -14.12 12.24
C PRO A 24 8.70 -13.63 11.74
N GLU A 25 9.70 -14.52 11.65
CA GLU A 25 11.02 -14.13 11.14
C GLU A 25 10.95 -13.81 9.65
N ARG A 26 10.13 -14.56 8.91
CA ARG A 26 9.85 -14.28 7.51
C ARG A 26 9.21 -12.91 7.32
N TYR A 27 8.20 -12.59 8.13
CA TYR A 27 7.54 -11.29 8.09
C TYR A 27 8.54 -10.14 8.30
N GLU A 28 9.47 -10.27 9.24
CA GLU A 28 10.50 -9.25 9.45
C GLU A 28 11.41 -9.08 8.23
N GLN A 29 11.78 -10.18 7.56
CA GLN A 29 12.53 -10.12 6.32
C GLN A 29 11.72 -9.47 5.18
N GLU A 30 10.43 -9.80 5.05
CA GLU A 30 9.53 -9.18 4.06
C GLU A 30 9.40 -7.67 4.31
N ARG A 31 9.33 -7.26 5.58
CA ARG A 31 9.29 -5.85 5.99
C ARG A 31 10.49 -5.05 5.47
N GLN A 32 11.68 -5.63 5.58
CA GLN A 32 12.91 -4.98 5.17
C GLN A 32 13.16 -5.10 3.66
N ARG A 33 12.99 -6.29 3.09
CA ARG A 33 13.38 -6.60 1.71
C ARG A 33 12.32 -6.26 0.68
N ILE A 34 11.04 -6.32 1.06
CA ILE A 34 9.93 -6.01 0.17
C ILE A 34 9.35 -4.65 0.55
N PHE A 35 8.76 -4.52 1.73
CA PHE A 35 7.88 -3.40 2.03
C PHE A 35 8.66 -2.07 2.05
N ALA A 36 9.79 -2.02 2.76
CA ALA A 36 10.60 -0.81 2.87
C ALA A 36 11.14 -0.29 1.52
N ARG A 37 11.22 -1.14 0.49
CA ARG A 37 11.76 -0.80 -0.84
C ARG A 37 10.70 -0.36 -1.85
N HIS A 38 9.42 -0.55 -1.55
CA HIS A 38 8.34 -0.22 -2.46
C HIS A 38 7.59 1.02 -2.00
N TRP A 39 6.94 1.69 -2.95
CA TRP A 39 6.03 2.78 -2.65
C TRP A 39 4.76 2.24 -2.02
N MET A 40 4.32 2.91 -0.96
CA MET A 40 3.12 2.60 -0.19
C MET A 40 2.19 3.79 -0.23
N LEU A 41 0.93 3.56 -0.60
CA LEU A 41 -0.11 4.57 -0.49
C LEU A 41 -0.27 4.96 0.98
N PHE A 42 -0.11 6.24 1.30
CA PHE A 42 -0.06 6.72 2.68
C PHE A 42 -1.24 7.63 3.04
N THR A 43 -1.54 8.61 2.21
CA THR A 43 -2.67 9.55 2.41
C THR A 43 -3.05 10.20 1.07
N TRP A 44 -3.94 11.19 1.09
CA TRP A 44 -4.28 12.00 -0.07
C TRP A 44 -3.94 13.48 0.17
N GLY A 45 -3.64 14.19 -0.91
CA GLY A 45 -3.09 15.55 -0.89
C GLY A 45 -3.99 16.57 -0.19
N ALA A 46 -5.31 16.36 -0.17
CA ALA A 46 -6.22 17.28 0.52
C ALA A 46 -6.02 17.34 2.05
N ARG A 47 -5.42 16.30 2.66
CA ARG A 47 -5.00 16.31 4.08
C ARG A 47 -3.68 17.02 4.33
N LEU A 48 -2.95 17.37 3.27
CA LEU A 48 -1.66 18.09 3.29
C LEU A 48 -1.76 19.35 2.43
N ARG A 49 -2.81 20.16 2.63
CA ARG A 49 -3.15 21.26 1.72
C ARG A 49 -2.23 22.46 1.92
N ASN A 50 -1.99 22.86 3.16
CA ASN A 50 -1.28 24.08 3.51
C ASN A 50 0.11 23.74 4.07
N PRO A 51 1.08 24.66 3.93
CA PRO A 51 2.37 24.52 4.62
C PRO A 51 2.20 24.24 6.12
N GLY A 52 2.96 23.26 6.60
CA GLY A 52 2.91 22.77 7.97
C GLY A 52 1.86 21.70 8.24
N ASP A 53 0.87 21.51 7.37
CA ASP A 53 -0.10 20.41 7.50
C ASP A 53 0.66 19.08 7.47
N TYR A 54 0.35 18.19 8.41
CA TYR A 54 0.97 16.88 8.53
C TYR A 54 -0.05 15.77 8.76
N VAL A 55 0.34 14.56 8.36
CA VAL A 55 -0.34 13.30 8.66
C VAL A 55 0.68 12.33 9.22
N THR A 56 0.37 11.68 10.34
CA THR A 56 1.19 10.61 10.93
C THR A 56 0.58 9.25 10.63
N GLY A 57 1.42 8.21 10.67
CA GLY A 57 0.96 6.84 10.51
C GLY A 57 2.11 5.84 10.54
N THR A 58 1.83 4.63 10.07
CA THR A 58 2.81 3.55 9.97
C THR A 58 2.93 3.13 8.50
N VAL A 59 4.16 2.97 8.04
CA VAL A 59 4.44 2.44 6.69
C VAL A 59 5.46 1.33 6.84
N SER A 60 5.15 0.13 6.32
CA SER A 60 6.03 -1.04 6.44
C SER A 60 6.46 -1.33 7.90
N GLY A 61 5.58 -1.10 8.87
CA GLY A 61 5.88 -1.25 10.30
C GLY A 61 6.77 -0.16 10.93
N TYR A 62 7.12 0.89 10.20
CA TYR A 62 7.88 2.03 10.72
C TYR A 62 6.95 3.22 11.02
N PRO A 63 7.08 3.89 12.18
CA PRO A 63 6.33 5.11 12.47
C PRO A 63 6.87 6.26 11.62
N VAL A 64 5.99 6.92 10.88
CA VAL A 64 6.32 7.97 9.92
C VAL A 64 5.36 9.16 10.03
N PHE A 65 5.75 10.27 9.44
CA PHE A 65 4.83 11.36 9.13
C PHE A 65 5.18 11.99 7.79
N ALA A 66 4.15 12.43 7.06
CA ALA A 66 4.28 13.30 5.90
C ALA A 66 3.87 14.72 6.28
N ILE A 67 4.55 15.72 5.72
CA ILE A 67 4.33 17.14 6.01
C ILE A 67 4.49 17.99 4.74
N ARG A 68 3.64 19.00 4.58
CA ARG A 68 3.78 19.99 3.50
C ARG A 68 4.80 21.06 3.91
N GLY A 69 5.86 21.23 3.13
CA GLY A 69 6.86 22.27 3.37
C GLY A 69 6.36 23.68 3.04
N GLU A 70 7.13 24.70 3.46
CA GLU A 70 6.88 26.11 3.11
C GLU A 70 6.93 26.36 1.59
N ASP A 71 7.66 25.52 0.85
CA ASP A 71 7.78 25.54 -0.61
C ASP A 71 6.67 24.75 -1.33
N GLY A 72 5.68 24.25 -0.60
CA GLY A 72 4.58 23.49 -1.16
C GLY A 72 4.91 22.03 -1.51
N GLN A 73 6.12 21.51 -1.24
CA GLN A 73 6.43 20.11 -1.50
C GLN A 73 6.08 19.21 -0.30
N VAL A 74 5.48 18.03 -0.55
CA VAL A 74 5.37 17.00 0.51
C VAL A 74 6.74 16.41 0.79
N ARG A 75 7.05 16.28 2.08
CA ARG A 75 8.20 15.55 2.59
C ARG A 75 7.74 14.54 3.62
N ALA A 76 8.54 13.53 3.89
CA ALA A 76 8.26 12.58 4.96
C ALA A 76 9.51 12.16 5.71
N PHE A 77 9.30 11.79 6.97
CA PHE A 77 10.34 11.40 7.90
C PHE A 77 9.85 10.26 8.78
N HIS A 78 10.77 9.51 9.37
CA HIS A 78 10.43 8.70 10.53
C HIS A 78 9.97 9.60 11.67
N ASN A 79 8.89 9.22 12.35
CA ASN A 79 8.32 9.97 13.48
C ASN A 79 9.11 9.67 14.77
N VAL A 80 10.42 9.87 14.72
CA VAL A 80 11.38 9.50 15.76
C VAL A 80 12.39 10.63 15.93
N CYS A 81 12.44 11.21 17.13
CA CYS A 81 13.39 12.25 17.48
C CYS A 81 14.82 11.70 17.49
N ARG A 82 15.75 12.42 16.87
CA ARG A 82 17.16 12.05 16.76
C ARG A 82 17.91 12.04 18.09
N HIS A 83 17.40 12.70 19.13
CA HIS A 83 18.04 12.72 20.45
C HIS A 83 17.90 11.38 21.19
N ARG A 84 16.67 11.01 21.59
CA ARG A 84 16.39 9.82 22.42
C ARG A 84 15.17 9.03 21.92
N GLY A 85 14.88 9.12 20.63
CA GLY A 85 13.86 8.27 19.99
C GLY A 85 12.40 8.61 20.31
N ALA A 86 12.11 9.73 20.95
CA ALA A 86 10.72 10.12 21.25
C ALA A 86 9.90 10.34 19.97
N GLN A 87 8.63 9.95 20.01
CA GLN A 87 7.66 10.30 18.97
C GLN A 87 7.53 11.83 18.88
N LEU A 88 7.69 12.38 17.67
CA LEU A 88 7.68 13.83 17.44
C LEU A 88 6.25 14.38 17.39
N LEU A 89 5.40 13.72 16.60
CA LEU A 89 4.01 14.11 16.35
C LEU A 89 3.09 13.01 16.87
N THR A 90 2.28 13.34 17.88
CA THR A 90 1.44 12.38 18.61
C THR A 90 0.00 12.32 18.09
N LYS A 91 -0.43 13.32 17.31
CA LYS A 91 -1.76 13.34 16.68
C LYS A 91 -1.72 12.66 15.30
N PRO A 92 -2.82 12.04 14.85
CA PRO A 92 -2.90 11.45 13.52
C PRO A 92 -2.74 12.50 12.40
N GLU A 93 -3.14 13.73 12.67
CA GLU A 93 -2.97 14.87 11.78
C GLU A 93 -2.93 16.18 12.58
N GLY A 94 -2.46 17.24 11.93
CA GLY A 94 -2.43 18.57 12.50
C GLY A 94 -1.59 19.51 11.66
N GLN A 95 -1.17 20.61 12.28
CA GLN A 95 -0.34 21.61 11.62
C GLN A 95 0.86 21.97 12.50
N CYS A 96 2.05 22.02 11.90
CA CYS A 96 3.26 22.57 12.47
C CYS A 96 3.57 23.90 11.76
N PRO A 97 3.30 25.07 12.37
CA PRO A 97 3.37 26.35 11.66
C PRO A 97 4.73 26.66 11.04
N ARG A 98 5.83 26.26 11.69
CA ARG A 98 7.22 26.50 11.22
C ARG A 98 8.21 25.41 11.59
N LEU A 99 8.02 24.77 12.74
CA LEU A 99 8.95 23.79 13.29
C LEU A 99 8.20 22.56 13.79
N VAL A 100 8.79 21.39 13.60
CA VAL A 100 8.43 20.16 14.30
C VAL A 100 9.18 20.17 15.63
N VAL A 101 8.45 20.23 16.76
CA VAL A 101 9.05 20.33 18.09
C VAL A 101 8.84 19.03 18.84
N CYS A 102 9.94 18.39 19.25
CA CYS A 102 9.90 17.17 20.04
C CYS A 102 9.28 17.47 21.43
N PRO A 103 8.24 16.73 21.84
CA PRO A 103 7.56 16.98 23.12
C PRO A 103 8.41 16.60 24.34
N TYR A 104 9.50 15.84 24.15
CA TYR A 104 10.30 15.35 25.27
C TYR A 104 11.29 16.39 25.80
N HIS A 105 12.10 16.98 24.91
CA HIS A 105 13.17 17.93 25.30
C HIS A 105 13.27 19.14 24.37
N SER A 106 12.21 19.44 23.62
CA SER A 106 12.11 20.64 22.78
C SER A 106 13.20 20.79 21.72
N TRP A 107 13.79 19.66 21.26
CA TRP A 107 14.53 19.65 20.00
C TRP A 107 13.58 20.03 18.88
N SER A 108 13.94 21.05 18.09
CA SER A 108 13.09 21.55 17.03
C SER A 108 13.75 21.41 15.68
N TYR A 109 12.97 20.99 14.70
CA TYR A 109 13.40 20.73 13.34
C TYR A 109 12.61 21.62 12.39
N THR A 110 13.26 22.12 11.34
CA THR A 110 12.58 22.76 10.21
C THR A 110 11.68 21.76 9.48
N LEU A 111 10.73 22.24 8.68
CA LEU A 111 9.81 21.37 7.94
C LEU A 111 10.53 20.53 6.85
N ASP A 112 11.76 20.90 6.48
CA ASP A 112 12.65 20.12 5.61
C ASP A 112 13.51 19.09 6.38
N GLY A 113 13.38 19.02 7.71
CA GLY A 113 13.97 18.01 8.58
C GLY A 113 15.30 18.40 9.24
N ARG A 114 15.88 19.57 8.96
CA ARG A 114 17.15 19.98 9.61
C ARG A 114 16.94 20.31 11.07
N LEU A 115 17.91 19.95 11.92
CA LEU A 115 17.89 20.32 13.33
C LEU A 115 18.09 21.84 13.47
N LYS A 116 17.10 22.54 14.02
CA LYS A 116 17.14 23.99 14.19
C LYS A 116 17.58 24.41 15.59
N ARG A 117 17.15 23.68 16.61
CA ARG A 117 17.47 23.98 18.01
C ARG A 117 17.58 22.69 18.82
N SER A 118 18.65 22.60 19.60
CA SER A 118 18.90 21.60 20.63
C SER A 118 19.23 22.33 21.94
N PRO A 119 18.25 22.50 22.86
CA PRO A 119 18.46 23.25 24.10
C PRO A 119 19.68 22.74 24.89
N ASP A 120 20.52 23.67 25.35
CA ASP A 120 21.68 23.44 26.22
C ASP A 120 22.81 22.55 25.66
N PHE A 121 22.84 22.30 24.34
CA PHE A 121 23.95 21.57 23.69
C PHE A 121 25.22 22.42 23.49
N GLY A 122 25.12 23.75 23.62
CA GLY A 122 26.26 24.67 23.50
C GLY A 122 26.99 24.54 22.15
N SER A 123 28.30 24.82 22.16
CA SER A 123 29.21 24.69 21.01
C SER A 123 30.16 23.50 21.18
N ALA A 124 29.70 22.40 21.78
CA ALA A 124 30.55 21.24 22.04
C ALA A 124 31.20 20.77 20.73
N PRO A 125 32.54 20.69 20.63
CA PRO A 125 33.22 20.35 19.37
C PRO A 125 32.82 19.00 18.77
N ALA A 126 32.30 18.09 19.61
CA ALA A 126 31.86 16.75 19.23
C ALA A 126 30.38 16.69 18.81
N PHE A 127 29.66 17.82 18.75
CA PHE A 127 28.26 17.86 18.32
C PHE A 127 28.08 18.84 17.17
N ASP A 128 27.93 18.30 15.96
CA ASP A 128 27.52 19.06 14.78
C ASP A 128 26.01 18.89 14.55
N PRO A 129 25.18 19.92 14.78
CA PRO A 129 23.72 19.85 14.56
C PRO A 129 23.32 19.37 13.16
N GLU A 130 24.14 19.60 12.14
CA GLU A 130 23.84 19.20 10.77
C GLU A 130 23.78 17.67 10.59
N GLU A 131 24.46 16.90 11.44
CA GLU A 131 24.41 15.43 11.43
C GLU A 131 23.12 14.85 12.05
N TRP A 132 22.35 15.69 12.76
CA TRP A 132 21.21 15.28 13.59
C TRP A 132 19.85 15.73 13.03
N GLY A 133 19.76 15.92 11.71
CA GLY A 133 18.48 16.10 11.01
C GLY A 133 17.57 14.86 11.08
N LEU A 134 16.28 15.01 10.86
CA LEU A 134 15.32 13.91 10.88
C LEU A 134 15.67 12.82 9.86
N PHE A 135 15.37 11.56 10.21
CA PHE A 135 15.55 10.44 9.30
C PHE A 135 14.55 10.56 8.13
N ARG A 136 15.04 11.02 6.97
CA ARG A 136 14.23 11.25 5.78
C ARG A 136 13.86 9.93 5.10
N ILE A 137 12.63 9.88 4.58
CA ILE A 137 12.15 8.82 3.70
C ILE A 137 11.63 9.45 2.39
N SER A 138 11.45 8.66 1.33
CA SER A 138 10.94 9.19 0.06
C SER A 138 9.45 9.49 0.17
N ALA A 139 9.02 10.62 -0.40
CA ALA A 139 7.63 11.02 -0.50
C ALA A 139 7.39 11.63 -1.89
N GLU A 140 6.36 11.17 -2.58
CA GLU A 140 5.95 11.69 -3.88
C GLU A 140 4.43 11.76 -3.97
N GLU A 141 3.94 12.72 -4.76
CA GLU A 141 2.51 12.89 -5.05
C GLU A 141 2.20 12.43 -6.47
N TRP A 142 1.15 11.63 -6.60
CA TRP A 142 0.59 11.24 -7.89
C TRP A 142 -0.91 11.46 -7.89
N ARG A 143 -1.38 12.39 -8.73
CA ARG A 143 -2.81 12.65 -8.98
C ARG A 143 -3.65 12.82 -7.70
N GLY A 144 -3.13 13.58 -6.74
CA GLY A 144 -3.81 13.85 -5.47
C GLY A 144 -3.64 12.77 -4.40
N LEU A 145 -2.89 11.71 -4.67
CA LEU A 145 -2.50 10.68 -3.71
C LEU A 145 -1.04 10.86 -3.29
N VAL A 146 -0.74 10.55 -2.03
CA VAL A 146 0.59 10.70 -1.43
C VAL A 146 1.13 9.31 -1.12
N PHE A 147 2.31 9.02 -1.66
CA PHE A 147 3.00 7.74 -1.48
C PHE A 147 4.29 7.95 -0.71
N LEU A 148 4.61 7.00 0.15
CA LEU A 148 5.86 6.96 0.90
C LEU A 148 6.64 5.70 0.59
N ARG A 149 7.97 5.80 0.59
CA ARG A 149 8.88 4.64 0.57
C ARG A 149 9.93 4.83 1.64
N ILE A 150 10.12 3.81 2.48
CA ILE A 150 11.06 3.88 3.61
C ILE A 150 12.50 4.02 3.13
N ALA A 151 12.90 3.25 2.13
CA ALA A 151 14.20 3.41 1.50
C ALA A 151 14.29 4.79 0.82
N PRO A 152 15.27 5.64 1.17
CA PRO A 152 15.40 6.98 0.59
C PRO A 152 15.81 6.94 -0.89
N GLU A 153 16.46 5.86 -1.31
CA GLU A 153 16.93 5.62 -2.68
C GLU A 153 16.10 4.53 -3.38
N GLY A 154 16.08 4.58 -4.71
CA GLY A 154 15.35 3.66 -5.59
C GLY A 154 14.52 4.41 -6.64
N GLN A 155 13.82 3.68 -7.49
CA GLN A 155 13.01 4.23 -8.59
C GLN A 155 11.97 5.29 -8.15
N GLY A 156 11.72 6.31 -8.97
CA GLY A 156 10.69 7.32 -8.71
C GLY A 156 9.27 6.74 -8.71
N LEU A 157 8.30 7.46 -8.17
CA LEU A 157 6.92 6.98 -8.06
C LEU A 157 6.28 6.73 -9.43
N ARG A 158 6.49 7.62 -10.40
CA ARG A 158 5.94 7.45 -11.76
C ARG A 158 6.50 6.21 -12.46
N ASP A 159 7.80 5.98 -12.34
CA ASP A 159 8.44 4.77 -12.87
C ASP A 159 7.93 3.51 -12.17
N TRP A 160 7.62 3.61 -10.87
CA TRP A 160 6.99 2.53 -10.12
C TRP A 160 5.58 2.23 -10.54
N LEU A 161 4.72 3.25 -10.72
CA LEU A 161 3.38 3.06 -11.26
C LEU A 161 3.42 2.44 -12.66
N GLY A 162 4.45 2.77 -13.45
CA GLY A 162 4.68 2.20 -14.77
C GLY A 162 3.46 2.45 -15.67
N PRO A 163 2.91 1.42 -16.34
CA PRO A 163 1.76 1.58 -17.23
C PRO A 163 0.49 2.11 -16.56
N ILE A 164 0.34 2.01 -15.22
CA ILE A 164 -0.86 2.49 -14.51
C ILE A 164 -1.10 3.97 -14.77
N ASP A 165 -0.04 4.79 -14.82
CA ASP A 165 -0.17 6.24 -15.04
C ASP A 165 -0.92 6.53 -16.36
N ALA A 166 -0.52 5.85 -17.44
CA ALA A 166 -1.14 6.00 -18.75
C ALA A 166 -2.52 5.33 -18.83
N LEU A 167 -2.67 4.12 -18.28
CA LEU A 167 -3.93 3.36 -18.34
C LEU A 167 -5.04 3.97 -17.47
N ALA A 168 -4.69 4.76 -16.45
CA ALA A 168 -5.63 5.49 -15.62
C ALA A 168 -5.95 6.91 -16.12
N ALA A 169 -5.39 7.34 -17.26
CA ALA A 169 -5.47 8.73 -17.72
C ALA A 169 -6.90 9.27 -17.85
N ASP A 170 -7.83 8.44 -18.33
CA ASP A 170 -9.24 8.80 -18.52
C ASP A 170 -10.04 8.95 -17.21
N TYR A 171 -9.44 8.61 -16.07
CA TYR A 171 -10.05 8.73 -14.74
C TYR A 171 -9.37 9.86 -13.96
N PRO A 172 -9.98 11.05 -13.84
CA PRO A 172 -9.37 12.23 -13.21
C PRO A 172 -9.31 12.11 -11.68
N LEU A 173 -8.40 11.27 -11.15
CA LEU A 173 -8.24 11.01 -9.72
C LEU A 173 -8.05 12.29 -8.89
N GLU A 174 -7.31 13.25 -9.42
CA GLU A 174 -7.05 14.56 -8.78
C GLU A 174 -8.30 15.45 -8.66
N GLN A 175 -9.37 15.13 -9.37
CA GLN A 175 -10.66 15.83 -9.30
C GLN A 175 -11.68 15.09 -8.42
N GLN A 176 -11.32 13.93 -7.86
CA GLN A 176 -12.19 13.19 -6.97
C GLN A 176 -12.02 13.67 -5.52
N HIS A 177 -13.09 13.50 -4.74
CA HIS A 177 -13.17 13.94 -3.36
C HIS A 177 -13.36 12.73 -2.45
N TRP A 178 -12.56 12.67 -1.38
CA TRP A 178 -12.72 11.65 -0.35
C TRP A 178 -14.12 11.75 0.27
N PHE A 179 -14.80 10.62 0.41
CA PHE A 179 -16.14 10.55 0.98
C PHE A 179 -16.19 9.65 2.22
N ALA A 180 -15.57 8.48 2.17
CA ALA A 180 -15.57 7.53 3.28
C ALA A 180 -14.41 6.53 3.18
N GLU A 181 -14.19 5.79 4.28
CA GLU A 181 -13.29 4.64 4.32
C GLU A 181 -13.96 3.43 4.99
N LYS A 182 -13.47 2.21 4.68
CA LYS A 182 -13.90 0.96 5.30
C LYS A 182 -12.67 0.10 5.63
N ASN A 183 -12.08 0.35 6.79
CA ASN A 183 -10.87 -0.35 7.25
C ASN A 183 -11.24 -1.58 8.08
N ARG A 184 -10.49 -2.68 7.92
CA ARG A 184 -10.73 -3.96 8.60
C ARG A 184 -9.42 -4.61 9.04
N ASP A 185 -9.34 -4.99 10.30
CA ASP A 185 -8.24 -5.81 10.82
C ASP A 185 -8.60 -7.28 10.61
N CYS A 186 -7.67 -8.06 10.08
CA CYS A 186 -7.90 -9.42 9.65
C CYS A 186 -6.72 -10.32 10.05
N GLU A 187 -7.04 -11.50 10.57
CA GLU A 187 -6.07 -12.56 10.86
C GLU A 187 -5.73 -13.34 9.58
N VAL A 188 -5.15 -12.61 8.62
CA VAL A 188 -4.78 -13.06 7.29
C VAL A 188 -3.43 -12.49 6.92
N ASP A 189 -2.54 -13.30 6.33
CA ASP A 189 -1.28 -12.81 5.77
C ASP A 189 -1.52 -11.97 4.51
N TRP A 190 -0.71 -10.93 4.31
CA TRP A 190 -0.83 -10.04 3.16
C TRP A 190 -0.74 -10.76 1.81
N LYS A 191 0.04 -11.86 1.74
CA LYS A 191 0.18 -12.67 0.54
C LYS A 191 -1.13 -13.36 0.22
N THR A 192 -1.80 -13.94 1.21
CA THR A 192 -3.11 -14.60 1.04
C THR A 192 -4.15 -13.62 0.47
N TYR A 193 -4.16 -12.36 0.94
CA TYR A 193 -5.05 -11.34 0.38
C TYR A 193 -4.68 -11.00 -1.08
N GLY A 194 -3.40 -10.78 -1.36
CA GLY A 194 -2.92 -10.50 -2.72
C GLY A 194 -3.22 -11.63 -3.70
N GLU A 195 -3.06 -12.88 -3.26
CA GLU A 195 -3.40 -14.08 -4.05
C GLU A 195 -4.89 -14.14 -4.37
N ASN A 196 -5.76 -13.92 -3.38
CA ASN A 196 -7.21 -13.88 -3.57
C ASN A 196 -7.66 -12.79 -4.55
N TYR A 197 -7.05 -11.59 -4.48
CA TYR A 197 -7.37 -10.50 -5.41
C TYR A 197 -6.94 -10.82 -6.86
N LEU A 198 -5.91 -11.66 -7.05
CA LEU A 198 -5.26 -11.92 -8.34
C LEU A 198 -5.73 -13.19 -9.04
N GLU A 199 -6.92 -13.66 -8.71
CA GLU A 199 -7.66 -14.65 -9.48
C GLU A 199 -9.17 -14.40 -9.35
N CYS A 200 -9.95 -15.07 -10.19
CA CYS A 200 -11.40 -15.04 -10.10
C CYS A 200 -11.99 -16.44 -10.33
N TYR A 201 -11.23 -17.45 -9.94
CA TYR A 201 -11.63 -18.85 -9.97
C TYR A 201 -12.74 -19.10 -8.94
N HIS A 202 -12.62 -18.49 -7.76
CA HIS A 202 -13.62 -18.60 -6.69
C HIS A 202 -14.90 -17.78 -6.96
N CYS A 203 -14.80 -16.74 -7.80
CA CYS A 203 -15.85 -15.72 -7.96
C CYS A 203 -17.23 -16.29 -8.30
N ARG A 204 -17.30 -17.29 -9.20
CA ARG A 204 -18.58 -17.88 -9.64
C ARG A 204 -19.32 -18.58 -8.50
N THR A 205 -18.59 -19.03 -7.49
CA THR A 205 -19.15 -19.74 -6.33
C THR A 205 -19.45 -18.78 -5.19
N MET A 206 -18.58 -17.79 -4.97
CA MET A 206 -18.61 -16.93 -3.78
C MET A 206 -19.29 -15.59 -3.98
N HIS A 207 -19.22 -14.99 -5.17
CA HIS A 207 -19.66 -13.63 -5.41
C HIS A 207 -20.82 -13.57 -6.42
N PRO A 208 -22.03 -14.03 -6.06
CA PRO A 208 -23.17 -13.99 -6.97
C PRO A 208 -23.51 -12.55 -7.40
N GLY A 209 -23.36 -11.56 -6.51
CA GLY A 209 -23.59 -10.14 -6.82
C GLY A 209 -22.57 -9.54 -7.79
N LEU A 210 -21.28 -9.92 -7.64
CA LEU A 210 -20.23 -9.51 -8.56
C LEU A 210 -20.42 -10.16 -9.94
N CYS A 211 -20.66 -11.48 -9.96
CA CYS A 211 -20.86 -12.24 -11.20
C CYS A 211 -22.13 -11.84 -11.95
N ALA A 212 -23.14 -11.29 -11.26
CA ALA A 212 -24.31 -10.69 -11.90
C ALA A 212 -23.96 -9.38 -12.62
N SER A 213 -22.98 -8.63 -12.11
CA SER A 213 -22.60 -7.31 -12.63
C SER A 213 -21.55 -7.37 -13.75
N LEU A 214 -20.75 -8.43 -13.80
CA LEU A 214 -19.61 -8.58 -14.71
C LEU A 214 -19.81 -9.67 -15.77
N ASP A 215 -19.22 -9.46 -16.94
CA ASP A 215 -19.08 -10.50 -17.96
C ASP A 215 -17.87 -11.39 -17.63
N MET A 216 -18.15 -12.41 -16.83
CA MET A 216 -17.18 -13.41 -16.35
C MET A 216 -16.57 -14.29 -17.46
N GLU A 217 -17.09 -14.25 -18.70
CA GLU A 217 -16.49 -14.97 -19.82
C GLU A 217 -15.36 -14.17 -20.47
N ARG A 218 -15.42 -12.85 -20.39
CA ARG A 218 -14.40 -11.93 -20.91
C ARG A 218 -13.46 -11.41 -19.82
N TYR A 219 -13.69 -11.79 -18.57
CA TYR A 219 -12.78 -11.47 -17.47
C TYR A 219 -11.39 -12.04 -17.72
N ARG A 220 -10.36 -11.21 -17.59
CA ARG A 220 -8.96 -11.64 -17.72
C ARG A 220 -8.03 -10.75 -16.89
N ILE A 221 -6.86 -11.29 -16.56
CA ILE A 221 -5.80 -10.56 -15.87
C ILE A 221 -4.56 -10.53 -16.74
N ASP A 222 -4.15 -9.33 -17.15
CA ASP A 222 -2.89 -9.09 -17.85
C ASP A 222 -1.79 -8.87 -16.80
N VAL A 223 -0.73 -9.69 -16.89
CA VAL A 223 0.41 -9.64 -15.97
C VAL A 223 1.54 -8.82 -16.61
N HIS A 224 1.91 -7.71 -15.99
CA HIS A 224 3.08 -6.93 -16.39
C HIS A 224 4.22 -7.18 -15.40
N GLY A 225 4.83 -8.37 -15.50
CA GLY A 225 5.80 -8.89 -14.53
C GLY A 225 6.98 -7.95 -14.25
N ASP A 226 7.56 -7.36 -15.31
CA ASP A 226 8.69 -6.42 -15.21
C ASP A 226 8.29 -5.10 -14.54
N ALA A 227 7.04 -4.67 -14.71
CA ALA A 227 6.50 -3.46 -14.08
C ALA A 227 5.92 -3.74 -12.68
N GLY A 228 5.85 -5.00 -12.24
CA GLY A 228 5.28 -5.38 -10.94
C GLY A 228 3.79 -5.07 -10.78
N MET A 229 3.02 -5.04 -11.89
CA MET A 229 1.60 -4.72 -11.87
C MET A 229 0.74 -5.77 -12.58
N PHE A 230 -0.55 -5.75 -12.26
CA PHE A 230 -1.59 -6.57 -12.85
C PHE A 230 -2.73 -5.65 -13.29
N HIS A 231 -3.25 -5.88 -14.49
CA HIS A 231 -4.39 -5.17 -15.04
C HIS A 231 -5.55 -6.15 -15.20
N LEU A 232 -6.58 -6.00 -14.37
CA LEU A 232 -7.75 -6.87 -14.35
C LEU A 232 -8.82 -6.24 -15.25
N HIS A 233 -9.14 -6.91 -16.34
CA HIS A 233 -10.20 -6.53 -17.27
C HIS A 233 -11.49 -7.18 -16.81
N ALA A 234 -12.41 -6.38 -16.27
CA ALA A 234 -13.71 -6.84 -15.79
C ALA A 234 -14.84 -6.10 -16.52
N PRO A 235 -15.15 -6.49 -17.77
CA PRO A 235 -16.18 -5.83 -18.56
C PRO A 235 -17.56 -5.97 -17.90
N LYS A 236 -18.33 -4.89 -17.97
CA LYS A 236 -19.68 -4.80 -17.43
C LYS A 236 -20.68 -5.62 -18.28
N ARG A 237 -21.67 -6.26 -17.64
CA ARG A 237 -22.88 -6.76 -18.33
C ARG A 237 -23.91 -5.65 -18.55
N ASP A 238 -24.76 -5.75 -19.56
CA ASP A 238 -25.85 -4.80 -19.76
C ASP A 238 -26.70 -4.65 -18.48
N GLY A 239 -26.86 -3.41 -18.00
CA GLY A 239 -27.54 -3.12 -16.72
C GLY A 239 -26.71 -3.32 -15.44
N GLY A 240 -25.46 -3.80 -15.53
CA GLY A 240 -24.54 -3.94 -14.40
C GLY A 240 -24.15 -2.60 -13.75
N LEU A 241 -23.55 -2.62 -12.56
CA LEU A 241 -23.31 -1.39 -11.80
C LEU A 241 -22.04 -0.61 -12.23
N THR A 242 -21.03 -1.26 -12.83
CA THR A 242 -19.72 -0.61 -13.03
C THR A 242 -19.04 -0.97 -14.35
N ARG A 243 -18.63 0.04 -15.13
CA ARG A 243 -17.53 -0.07 -16.12
C ARG A 243 -16.28 0.37 -15.37
N GLY A 244 -15.36 -0.54 -15.11
CA GLY A 244 -14.18 -0.22 -14.31
C GLY A 244 -12.89 -0.80 -14.85
N VAL A 245 -11.81 -0.10 -14.56
CA VAL A 245 -10.44 -0.57 -14.78
C VAL A 245 -9.82 -0.80 -13.41
N TYR A 246 -9.23 -1.97 -13.23
CA TYR A 246 -8.77 -2.45 -11.94
C TYR A 246 -7.29 -2.79 -12.03
N PHE A 247 -6.51 -2.29 -11.09
CA PHE A 247 -5.08 -2.55 -11.03
C PHE A 247 -4.68 -3.10 -9.67
N TYR A 248 -3.76 -4.05 -9.69
CA TYR A 248 -2.95 -4.38 -8.53
C TYR A 248 -1.50 -3.97 -8.83
N ARG A 249 -0.90 -3.20 -7.93
CA ARG A 249 0.51 -2.86 -7.98
C ARG A 249 1.21 -3.41 -6.75
N PHE A 250 2.15 -4.31 -7.00
CA PHE A 250 2.90 -4.98 -5.94
C PHE A 250 3.69 -3.97 -5.07
N PRO A 251 3.63 -4.08 -3.73
CA PRO A 251 3.01 -5.18 -3.00
C PRO A 251 1.56 -4.94 -2.56
N PHE A 252 1.04 -3.71 -2.51
CA PHE A 252 -0.22 -3.45 -1.78
C PHE A 252 -1.23 -2.54 -2.46
N LEU A 253 -0.92 -1.87 -3.57
CA LEU A 253 -1.86 -0.90 -4.13
C LEU A 253 -2.91 -1.61 -4.98
N MET A 254 -4.18 -1.45 -4.62
CA MET A 254 -5.33 -1.83 -5.44
C MET A 254 -6.06 -0.57 -5.87
N LEU A 255 -6.12 -0.32 -7.17
CA LEU A 255 -6.73 0.87 -7.75
C LEU A 255 -7.92 0.43 -8.60
N ASN A 256 -9.13 0.57 -8.06
CA ASN A 256 -10.36 0.23 -8.74
C ASN A 256 -11.03 1.54 -9.20
N LEU A 257 -11.06 1.76 -10.51
CA LEU A 257 -11.53 2.99 -11.14
C LEU A 257 -12.92 2.77 -11.73
N TYR A 258 -13.82 3.72 -11.50
CA TYR A 258 -15.21 3.64 -11.91
C TYR A 258 -15.67 4.96 -12.54
N ASP A 259 -16.77 4.92 -13.30
CA ASP A 259 -17.36 6.13 -13.88
C ASP A 259 -17.80 7.15 -12.81
N TRP A 260 -18.15 6.69 -11.60
CA TRP A 260 -18.58 7.54 -10.48
C TRP A 260 -17.43 8.04 -9.59
N GLY A 261 -16.22 7.50 -9.73
CA GLY A 261 -15.13 7.75 -8.78
C GLY A 261 -14.12 6.61 -8.69
N SER A 262 -13.64 6.33 -7.48
CA SER A 262 -12.68 5.24 -7.24
C SER A 262 -12.84 4.59 -5.86
N SER A 263 -12.47 3.31 -5.81
CA SER A 263 -12.23 2.54 -4.58
C SER A 263 -10.74 2.20 -4.59
N ILE A 264 -9.98 2.83 -3.69
CA ILE A 264 -8.53 2.72 -3.63
C ILE A 264 -8.17 2.02 -2.33
N ALA A 265 -7.63 0.81 -2.43
CA ALA A 265 -7.26 0.01 -1.29
C ALA A 265 -5.74 -0.18 -1.17
N THR A 266 -5.30 -0.33 0.07
CA THR A 266 -3.94 -0.72 0.42
C THR A 266 -3.97 -1.66 1.62
N LEU A 267 -2.87 -2.35 1.87
CA LEU A 267 -2.69 -3.24 3.01
C LEU A 267 -1.64 -2.67 3.96
N GLU A 268 -1.93 -2.74 5.27
CA GLU A 268 -0.97 -2.51 6.34
C GLU A 268 -0.71 -3.86 7.03
N PRO A 269 0.41 -4.56 6.73
CA PRO A 269 0.76 -5.79 7.42
C PRO A 269 1.04 -5.54 8.91
N LEU A 270 0.29 -6.19 9.80
CA LEU A 270 0.35 -6.02 11.26
C LEU A 270 1.18 -7.10 11.98
N GLY A 271 1.82 -7.99 11.21
CA GLY A 271 2.59 -9.14 11.67
C GLY A 271 2.46 -10.31 10.69
N ALA A 272 3.10 -11.43 11.01
CA ALA A 272 2.89 -12.68 10.27
C ALA A 272 1.44 -13.14 10.42
N GLY A 273 0.77 -13.45 9.31
CA GLY A 273 -0.62 -13.91 9.34
C GLY A 273 -1.64 -12.87 9.79
N ARG A 274 -1.29 -11.57 9.81
CA ARG A 274 -2.22 -10.50 10.20
C ARG A 274 -2.01 -9.23 9.38
N LEU A 275 -3.10 -8.62 8.96
CA LEU A 275 -3.09 -7.36 8.19
C LEU A 275 -4.24 -6.45 8.61
N ARG A 276 -4.13 -5.18 8.26
CA ARG A 276 -5.25 -4.25 8.14
C ARG A 276 -5.47 -3.95 6.67
N HIS A 277 -6.66 -4.24 6.19
CA HIS A 277 -7.12 -3.81 4.88
C HIS A 277 -7.68 -2.39 5.00
N ILE A 278 -7.14 -1.46 4.22
CA ILE A 278 -7.54 -0.06 4.20
C ILE A 278 -8.19 0.19 2.84
N ASN A 279 -9.41 0.74 2.83
CA ASN A 279 -10.08 1.06 1.57
C ASN A 279 -10.76 2.42 1.63
N TRP A 280 -10.38 3.28 0.70
CA TRP A 280 -10.86 4.65 0.58
C TRP A 280 -11.75 4.79 -0.64
N TYR A 281 -12.85 5.53 -0.45
CA TYR A 281 -13.81 5.79 -1.51
C TYR A 281 -13.80 7.27 -1.85
N PHE A 282 -13.51 7.55 -3.11
CA PHE A 282 -13.51 8.89 -3.69
C PHE A 282 -14.60 8.98 -4.75
N PHE A 283 -15.25 10.13 -4.82
CA PHE A 283 -16.33 10.39 -5.79
C PHE A 283 -16.09 11.72 -6.49
N THR A 284 -16.57 11.83 -7.73
CA THR A 284 -16.55 13.10 -8.47
C THR A 284 -17.54 14.12 -7.90
N ASP A 285 -18.62 13.64 -7.28
CA ASP A 285 -19.64 14.46 -6.62
C ASP A 285 -19.93 13.91 -5.22
N VAL A 286 -19.65 14.73 -4.20
CA VAL A 286 -19.88 14.43 -2.77
C VAL A 286 -20.97 15.31 -2.16
N SER A 287 -21.81 15.91 -3.01
CA SER A 287 -22.95 16.71 -2.59
C SER A 287 -23.95 15.90 -1.74
N PRO A 288 -24.73 16.57 -0.86
CA PRO A 288 -25.77 15.92 -0.07
C PRO A 288 -26.75 15.09 -0.92
N GLU A 289 -27.06 15.53 -2.14
CA GLU A 289 -27.97 14.87 -3.09
C GLU A 289 -27.42 13.53 -3.56
N LYS A 290 -26.09 13.42 -3.75
CA LYS A 290 -25.40 12.18 -4.15
C LYS A 290 -25.03 11.27 -3.00
N ALA A 291 -25.13 11.73 -1.75
CA ALA A 291 -24.65 10.99 -0.59
C ALA A 291 -25.30 9.60 -0.42
N ALA A 292 -26.58 9.43 -0.77
CA ALA A 292 -27.26 8.13 -0.68
C ALA A 292 -26.74 7.12 -1.72
N GLU A 293 -26.58 7.56 -2.97
CA GLU A 293 -26.03 6.79 -4.10
C GLU A 293 -24.56 6.39 -3.83
N ASN A 294 -23.77 7.33 -3.32
CA ASN A 294 -22.37 7.09 -2.94
C ASN A 294 -22.27 6.02 -1.84
N ARG A 295 -23.11 6.09 -0.80
CA ARG A 295 -23.16 5.08 0.26
C ARG A 295 -23.57 3.70 -0.26
N GLN A 296 -24.50 3.63 -1.22
CA GLN A 296 -24.88 2.37 -1.84
C GLN A 296 -23.72 1.73 -2.61
N SER A 297 -22.97 2.54 -3.37
CA SER A 297 -21.77 2.09 -4.09
C SER A 297 -20.68 1.57 -3.16
N ILE A 298 -20.47 2.28 -2.03
CA ILE A 298 -19.55 1.85 -0.97
C ILE A 298 -19.98 0.52 -0.38
N GLU A 299 -21.26 0.35 -0.03
CA GLU A 299 -21.71 -0.86 0.64
C GLU A 299 -21.64 -2.09 -0.27
N TRP A 300 -21.97 -1.92 -1.56
CA TRP A 300 -21.78 -2.98 -2.55
C TRP A 300 -20.30 -3.39 -2.70
N SER A 301 -19.39 -2.43 -2.82
CA SER A 301 -17.95 -2.71 -2.89
C SER A 301 -17.42 -3.32 -1.59
N ALA A 302 -17.90 -2.86 -0.44
CA ALA A 302 -17.48 -3.32 0.86
C ALA A 302 -17.97 -4.75 1.14
N GLN A 303 -19.13 -5.13 0.61
CA GLN A 303 -19.68 -6.48 0.74
C GLN A 303 -18.80 -7.52 0.04
N ILE A 304 -18.32 -7.24 -1.17
CA ILE A 304 -17.40 -8.13 -1.92
C ILE A 304 -16.13 -8.37 -1.10
N VAL A 305 -15.53 -7.31 -0.56
CA VAL A 305 -14.34 -7.43 0.30
C VAL A 305 -14.63 -8.24 1.56
N SER A 306 -15.82 -8.13 2.17
CA SER A 306 -16.18 -8.95 3.32
C SER A 306 -16.28 -10.44 2.95
N GLU A 307 -16.88 -10.76 1.80
CA GLU A 307 -17.00 -12.15 1.29
C GLU A 307 -15.62 -12.77 1.04
N ASP A 308 -14.69 -12.00 0.48
CA ASP A 308 -13.29 -12.41 0.30
C ASP A 308 -12.63 -12.72 1.65
N LEU A 309 -12.69 -11.76 2.58
CA LEU A 309 -12.04 -11.84 3.89
C LEU A 309 -12.53 -13.04 4.70
N ASP A 310 -13.82 -13.38 4.64
CA ASP A 310 -14.40 -14.51 5.35
C ASP A 310 -13.74 -15.84 4.93
N ILE A 311 -13.54 -16.04 3.63
CA ILE A 311 -12.94 -17.25 3.08
C ILE A 311 -11.44 -17.32 3.40
N ILE A 312 -10.70 -16.25 3.12
CA ILE A 312 -9.25 -16.27 3.30
C ILE A 312 -8.84 -16.29 4.78
N THR A 313 -9.70 -15.84 5.69
CA THR A 313 -9.51 -16.07 7.13
C THR A 313 -9.55 -17.57 7.46
N GLY A 314 -10.46 -18.32 6.84
CA GLY A 314 -10.46 -19.78 6.94
C GLY A 314 -9.20 -20.43 6.36
N VAL A 315 -8.71 -19.91 5.21
CA VAL A 315 -7.44 -20.34 4.62
C VAL A 315 -6.28 -20.12 5.58
N GLN A 316 -6.16 -18.94 6.18
CA GLN A 316 -5.08 -18.64 7.12
C GLN A 316 -5.12 -19.54 8.36
N ARG A 317 -6.32 -19.86 8.89
CA ARG A 317 -6.46 -20.84 10.00
C ARG A 317 -5.89 -22.21 9.62
N ASN A 318 -6.15 -22.69 8.41
CA ASN A 318 -5.62 -23.96 7.93
C ASN A 318 -4.09 -23.91 7.68
N LEU A 319 -3.59 -22.79 7.16
CA LEU A 319 -2.14 -22.55 7.05
C LEU A 319 -1.48 -22.57 8.42
N ASN A 320 -2.10 -21.98 9.44
CA ASN A 320 -1.61 -21.99 10.82
C ASN A 320 -1.65 -23.38 11.47
N ALA A 321 -2.59 -24.25 11.08
CA ALA A 321 -2.70 -25.60 11.63
C ALA A 321 -1.51 -26.53 11.27
N GLY A 322 -0.74 -26.20 10.23
CA GLY A 322 0.51 -26.90 9.89
C GLY A 322 0.35 -28.23 9.15
N ILE A 323 -0.88 -28.56 8.74
CA ILE A 323 -1.18 -29.75 7.94
C ILE A 323 -0.87 -29.49 6.45
N TYR A 324 -1.28 -28.34 5.93
CA TYR A 324 -1.02 -27.94 4.55
C TYR A 324 0.44 -27.48 4.37
N GLN A 325 1.06 -27.89 3.26
CA GLN A 325 2.45 -27.55 2.94
C GLN A 325 2.57 -26.66 1.70
N ARG A 326 1.88 -27.04 0.62
CA ARG A 326 1.72 -26.30 -0.64
C ARG A 326 0.66 -27.01 -1.49
N GLY A 327 0.21 -26.36 -2.56
CA GLY A 327 -0.79 -26.87 -3.48
C GLY A 327 -0.50 -26.45 -4.92
N PRO A 328 -0.99 -27.21 -5.91
CA PRO A 328 -0.84 -26.85 -7.31
C PRO A 328 -1.73 -25.66 -7.66
N LEU A 329 -1.24 -24.77 -8.51
CA LEU A 329 -2.02 -23.67 -9.09
C LEU A 329 -2.56 -24.08 -10.45
N SER A 330 -3.80 -23.67 -10.73
CA SER A 330 -4.46 -23.83 -12.02
C SER A 330 -3.78 -22.96 -13.09
N PRO A 331 -3.20 -23.54 -14.14
CA PRO A 331 -2.57 -22.76 -15.22
C PRO A 331 -3.57 -21.88 -15.98
N LYS A 332 -4.86 -22.24 -15.93
CA LYS A 332 -5.94 -21.50 -16.59
C LYS A 332 -6.44 -20.31 -15.78
N HIS A 333 -6.46 -20.42 -14.46
CA HIS A 333 -7.16 -19.48 -13.59
C HIS A 333 -6.25 -18.69 -12.66
N GLU A 334 -5.04 -19.18 -12.38
CA GLU A 334 -4.18 -18.69 -11.29
C GLU A 334 -2.77 -18.33 -11.80
N HIS A 335 -2.63 -17.99 -13.10
CA HIS A 335 -1.35 -17.54 -13.66
C HIS A 335 -0.86 -16.23 -13.04
N ALA A 336 -1.79 -15.33 -12.66
CA ALA A 336 -1.48 -14.08 -11.99
C ALA A 336 -1.05 -14.30 -10.53
N VAL A 337 -1.68 -15.24 -9.81
CA VAL A 337 -1.24 -15.71 -8.48
C VAL A 337 0.20 -16.21 -8.53
N HIS A 338 0.53 -17.04 -9.52
CA HIS A 338 1.89 -17.52 -9.70
C HIS A 338 2.90 -16.38 -9.92
N ALA A 339 2.58 -15.44 -10.80
CA ALA A 339 3.44 -14.28 -11.06
C ALA A 339 3.61 -13.37 -9.83
N PHE A 340 2.57 -13.20 -9.02
CA PHE A 340 2.64 -12.50 -7.74
C PHE A 340 3.59 -13.20 -6.77
N GLN A 341 3.45 -14.52 -6.61
CA GLN A 341 4.33 -15.30 -5.76
C GLN A 341 5.79 -15.27 -6.24
N ASP A 342 6.04 -15.17 -7.55
CA ASP A 342 7.39 -14.94 -8.08
C ASP A 342 7.94 -13.56 -7.70
N MET A 343 7.10 -12.51 -7.66
CA MET A 343 7.51 -11.20 -7.14
C MET A 343 7.90 -11.31 -5.66
N VAL A 344 7.14 -12.07 -4.85
CA VAL A 344 7.51 -12.35 -3.45
C VAL A 344 8.84 -13.08 -3.37
N ARG A 345 9.05 -14.15 -4.15
CA ARG A 345 10.32 -14.91 -4.18
C ARG A 345 11.51 -14.01 -4.55
N ARG A 346 11.37 -13.18 -5.58
CA ARG A 346 12.40 -12.22 -6.00
C ARG A 346 12.71 -11.19 -4.91
N GLY A 347 11.68 -10.57 -4.35
CA GLY A 347 11.85 -9.59 -3.28
C GLY A 347 12.52 -10.18 -2.03
N MET A 348 12.31 -11.46 -1.74
CA MET A 348 12.99 -12.15 -0.64
C MET A 348 14.45 -12.52 -0.94
N ALA A 349 14.83 -12.64 -2.21
CA ALA A 349 16.21 -12.92 -2.61
C ALA A 349 17.10 -11.66 -2.58
N ASP A 350 16.52 -10.47 -2.68
CA ASP A 350 17.25 -9.21 -2.61
C ASP A 350 17.87 -8.98 -1.22
N PRO A 351 19.06 -8.35 -1.13
CA PRO A 351 19.64 -7.97 0.15
C PRO A 351 18.74 -6.94 0.87
N ALA A 352 18.77 -6.87 2.20
CA ALA A 352 18.04 -5.81 2.92
C ALA A 352 18.61 -4.42 2.56
N PRO A 353 17.79 -3.36 2.47
CA PRO A 353 18.31 -2.01 2.31
C PRO A 353 19.14 -1.61 3.53
N SER A 354 20.25 -0.92 3.28
CA SER A 354 21.07 -0.33 4.35
C SER A 354 20.29 0.81 5.00
N HIS A 355 19.77 0.60 6.21
CA HIS A 355 19.22 1.66 7.06
C HIS A 355 20.34 2.48 7.73
N ARG A 356 21.46 2.71 7.05
CA ARG A 356 22.50 3.62 7.54
C ARG A 356 21.95 5.04 7.51
N ALA A 357 21.28 5.42 8.58
CA ALA A 357 21.23 6.82 8.96
C ALA A 357 22.66 7.26 9.29
N ALA A 358 23.06 8.41 8.77
CA ALA A 358 24.36 9.02 9.02
C ALA A 358 24.67 9.05 10.54
N ALA A 359 25.64 8.22 10.93
CA ALA A 359 26.50 8.29 12.11
C ALA A 359 27.25 6.94 12.23
N GLU A 360 28.23 6.71 11.36
CA GLU A 360 29.40 5.88 11.67
C GLU A 360 30.62 6.79 11.72
#